data_AF-A0A7J9SG60-F1
#
_entry.id   AF-A0A7J9SG60-F1
#
_cell.length_a   1.000
_cell.length_b   1.000
_cell.length_c   1.000
_cell.angle_alpha   90.00
_cell.angle_beta   90.00
_cell.angle_gamma   90.00
#
_symmetry.space_group_name_H-M   'P 1'
#
loop_
_entity.id
_entity.type
_entity.pdbx_description
1 polymer ?
#
loop_
_entity_poly.entity_id
_entity_poly.type
_entity_poly.pdbx_seq_one_letter_code
_entity_poly.pdbx_strand_id
1 'polypeptide(L)'
;MASRTDTTAAADDPADSVATALSSASFVRLLARADGDGLAAAGLLARALRSVDVPFQVRVDATGADAPAGGDDLLVGVGSADANADVTVAPEGTPASLRAYRVAAEIEDGAAGPDPVLALAGVVADGATPASAAGRLVETAEAAGAIARRPGVAVPVDDVVDGLAHSTLLRSPLSGDRDAAATALSSLSLPDAGTDADAETHRAIASRVALAVAGDDDATPRAADAVERVLRPYATPEGPAATLGGFADVLTAVARERPGTGVALALGHGGADAALDAWREHGRAVHSALDAATTTRHDGAFVVGVADEASGTPGRLATIARLVRDFRSPEPLVVAVGDGVAATSARESGAADAAATLAAEFPAADAGWTGGPTRALVGIDPDTPVSELVAAIRGRSA
;
A
#
# COMPACT_ATOMS: atom_id res chain seq x y z
N MET A 1 -32.59 24.31 17.80
CA MET A 1 -32.55 23.89 16.38
C MET A 1 -31.65 24.86 15.65
N ALA A 2 -30.34 24.59 15.66
CA ALA A 2 -29.40 25.29 14.80
C ALA A 2 -29.50 24.65 13.41
N SER A 3 -29.55 25.48 12.38
CA SER A 3 -29.64 25.05 10.98
C SER A 3 -28.39 24.24 10.64
N ARG A 4 -28.56 22.94 10.37
CA ARG A 4 -27.51 22.08 9.79
C ARG A 4 -27.26 22.63 8.39
N THR A 5 -26.11 23.24 8.15
CA THR A 5 -25.67 23.60 6.81
C THR A 5 -25.35 22.29 6.10
N ASP A 6 -26.27 21.83 5.26
CA ASP A 6 -26.03 20.74 4.29
C ASP A 6 -24.87 21.17 3.38
N THR A 7 -23.67 20.78 3.75
CA THR A 7 -22.47 20.95 2.92
C THR A 7 -21.67 19.67 3.05
N THR A 8 -22.10 18.65 2.30
CA THR A 8 -21.27 17.47 2.04
C THR A 8 -20.06 17.97 1.26
N ALA A 9 -18.87 17.84 1.84
CA ALA A 9 -17.64 18.29 1.21
C ALA A 9 -17.22 17.26 0.16
N ALA A 10 -17.07 17.67 -1.09
CA ALA A 10 -16.68 16.76 -2.15
C ALA A 10 -15.18 16.41 -2.02
N ALA A 11 -14.78 15.29 -2.64
CA ALA A 11 -13.39 14.85 -2.74
C ALA A 11 -12.41 15.92 -3.26
N ASP A 12 -12.91 16.82 -4.10
CA ASP A 12 -12.15 17.89 -4.76
C ASP A 12 -12.21 19.22 -4.01
N ASP A 13 -12.83 19.27 -2.84
CA ASP A 13 -12.91 20.49 -2.04
C ASP A 13 -11.50 21.06 -1.77
N PRO A 14 -11.35 22.37 -1.53
CA PRO A 14 -10.09 22.95 -1.09
C PRO A 14 -9.59 22.37 0.25
N ALA A 15 -8.27 22.35 0.47
CA ALA A 15 -7.68 21.74 1.67
C ALA A 15 -8.06 22.46 2.96
N ASP A 16 -8.15 23.79 2.91
CA ASP A 16 -8.62 24.69 3.97
C ASP A 16 -10.10 24.45 4.34
N SER A 17 -10.95 24.15 3.34
CA SER A 17 -12.36 23.78 3.57
C SER A 17 -12.44 22.49 4.39
N VAL A 18 -11.71 21.45 3.98
CA VAL A 18 -11.65 20.18 4.69
C VAL A 18 -11.06 20.36 6.10
N ALA A 19 -9.99 21.15 6.23
CA ALA A 19 -9.39 21.46 7.52
C ALA A 19 -10.36 22.19 8.46
N THR A 20 -11.18 23.10 7.94
CA THR A 20 -12.22 23.80 8.71
C THR A 20 -13.30 22.84 9.19
N ALA A 21 -13.76 21.93 8.33
CA ALA A 21 -14.74 20.91 8.69
C ALA A 21 -14.20 19.99 9.81
N LEU A 22 -12.96 19.53 9.67
CA LEU A 22 -12.28 18.65 10.63
C LEU A 22 -12.07 19.33 11.99
N SER A 23 -11.57 20.56 12.00
CA SER A 23 -11.28 21.32 13.24
C SER A 23 -12.53 21.82 13.97
N SER A 24 -13.67 21.94 13.27
CA SER A 24 -14.95 22.35 13.85
C SER A 24 -15.80 21.16 14.34
N ALA A 25 -15.40 19.93 14.02
CA ALA A 25 -16.15 18.73 14.38
C ALA A 25 -16.05 18.44 15.88
N SER A 26 -17.14 17.93 16.46
CA SER A 26 -17.14 17.47 17.86
C SER A 26 -16.47 16.11 18.03
N PHE A 27 -16.50 15.29 16.96
CA PHE A 27 -15.85 13.99 16.87
C PHE A 27 -15.66 13.61 15.40
N VAL A 28 -14.53 12.99 15.05
CA VAL A 28 -14.22 12.59 13.66
C VAL A 28 -14.02 11.07 13.54
N ARG A 29 -14.68 10.46 12.55
CA ARG A 29 -14.49 9.05 12.19
C ARG A 29 -13.70 8.98 10.88
N LEU A 30 -12.47 8.50 10.95
CA LEU A 30 -11.63 8.25 9.78
C LEU A 30 -11.81 6.80 9.32
N LEU A 31 -12.35 6.60 8.13
CA LEU A 31 -12.47 5.30 7.46
C LEU A 31 -11.46 5.23 6.32
N ALA A 32 -10.36 4.53 6.57
CA ALA A 32 -9.25 4.40 5.62
C ALA A 32 -9.32 3.09 4.85
N ARG A 33 -8.99 3.16 3.56
CA ARG A 33 -8.70 1.98 2.75
C ARG A 33 -7.56 1.17 3.40
N ALA A 34 -7.68 -0.16 3.40
CA ALA A 34 -6.67 -1.09 3.91
C ALA A 34 -5.42 -1.25 3.02
N ASP A 35 -4.77 -0.13 2.72
CA ASP A 35 -3.45 -0.07 2.12
C ASP A 35 -2.55 0.93 2.85
N GLY A 36 -1.26 0.96 2.46
CA GLY A 36 -0.28 1.80 3.12
C GLY A 36 -0.52 3.31 2.91
N ASP A 37 -1.15 3.71 1.80
CA ASP A 37 -1.45 5.11 1.51
C ASP A 37 -2.62 5.62 2.36
N GLY A 38 -3.72 4.87 2.40
CA GLY A 38 -4.88 5.15 3.26
C GLY A 38 -4.50 5.17 4.74
N LEU A 39 -3.66 4.23 5.19
CA LEU A 39 -3.16 4.21 6.56
C LEU A 39 -2.29 5.44 6.88
N ALA A 40 -1.36 5.81 5.99
CA ALA A 40 -0.52 6.99 6.17
C ALA A 40 -1.36 8.28 6.22
N ALA A 41 -2.32 8.40 5.31
CA ALA A 41 -3.27 9.52 5.26
C ALA A 41 -4.08 9.65 6.56
N ALA A 42 -4.64 8.54 7.05
CA ALA A 42 -5.37 8.54 8.32
C ALA A 42 -4.47 8.92 9.51
N GLY A 43 -3.22 8.46 9.52
CA GLY A 43 -2.23 8.84 10.53
C GLY A 43 -1.94 10.35 10.54
N LEU A 44 -1.78 10.97 9.37
CA LEU A 44 -1.56 12.41 9.23
C LEU A 44 -2.77 13.22 9.74
N LEU A 45 -3.97 12.87 9.31
CA LEU A 45 -5.19 13.55 9.76
C LEU A 45 -5.40 13.39 11.26
N ALA A 46 -5.17 12.19 11.79
CA ALA A 46 -5.34 11.93 13.22
C ALA A 46 -4.31 12.68 14.09
N ARG A 47 -3.07 12.87 13.60
CA ARG A 47 -2.07 13.72 14.27
C ARG A 47 -2.52 15.19 14.29
N ALA A 48 -3.05 15.70 13.17
CA ALA A 48 -3.57 17.06 13.07
C ALA A 48 -4.81 17.28 13.96
N LEU A 49 -5.76 16.34 13.98
CA LEU A 49 -6.92 16.40 14.88
C LEU A 49 -6.49 16.45 16.35
N ARG A 50 -5.49 15.64 16.72
CA ARG A 50 -4.90 15.66 18.07
C ARG A 50 -4.26 17.00 18.40
N SER A 51 -3.63 17.71 17.45
CA SER A 51 -3.00 19.00 17.74
C SER A 51 -4.00 20.12 18.03
N VAL A 52 -5.27 19.93 17.66
CA VAL A 52 -6.37 20.87 17.95
C VAL A 52 -7.42 20.29 18.91
N ASP A 53 -7.06 19.24 19.65
CA ASP A 53 -7.89 18.58 20.66
C ASP A 53 -9.26 18.06 20.15
N VAL A 54 -9.36 17.71 18.86
CA VAL A 54 -10.56 17.08 18.29
C VAL A 54 -10.47 15.56 18.48
N PRO A 55 -11.43 14.92 19.19
CA PRO A 55 -11.42 13.48 19.40
C PRO A 55 -11.77 12.74 18.11
N PHE A 56 -11.17 11.55 17.93
CA PHE A 56 -11.33 10.79 16.70
C PHE A 56 -11.32 9.27 16.90
N GLN A 57 -11.81 8.55 15.90
CA GLN A 57 -11.65 7.11 15.74
C GLN A 57 -11.09 6.81 14.35
N VAL A 58 -10.08 5.93 14.26
CA VAL A 58 -9.58 5.41 12.99
C VAL A 58 -10.05 3.97 12.79
N ARG A 59 -10.60 3.68 11.62
CA ARG A 59 -10.83 2.33 11.11
C ARG A 59 -10.10 2.18 9.79
N VAL A 60 -9.50 1.01 9.58
CA VAL A 60 -8.85 0.62 8.34
C VAL A 60 -9.60 -0.61 7.85
N ASP A 61 -10.22 -0.52 6.68
CA ASP A 61 -11.12 -1.55 6.17
C ASP A 61 -10.77 -1.93 4.73
N ALA A 62 -10.84 -3.23 4.45
CA ALA A 62 -10.54 -3.83 3.15
C ALA A 62 -11.80 -4.04 2.30
N THR A 63 -12.96 -4.24 2.94
CA THR A 63 -14.17 -4.74 2.26
C THR A 63 -15.36 -3.79 2.32
N GLY A 64 -15.22 -2.63 2.96
CA GLY A 64 -16.25 -1.58 3.01
C GLY A 64 -17.49 -2.01 3.80
N ALA A 65 -17.32 -2.87 4.82
CA ALA A 65 -18.43 -3.40 5.60
C ALA A 65 -18.87 -2.38 6.66
N ASP A 66 -20.13 -1.95 6.55
CA ASP A 66 -20.89 -1.09 7.47
C ASP A 66 -20.09 0.05 8.12
N ALA A 67 -19.98 1.17 7.39
CA ALA A 67 -19.78 2.47 8.02
C ALA A 67 -20.86 2.63 9.12
N PRO A 68 -20.48 2.96 10.37
CA PRO A 68 -21.46 3.06 11.45
C PRO A 68 -22.53 4.10 11.08
N ALA A 69 -23.77 3.63 10.95
CA ALA A 69 -24.90 4.48 10.61
C ALA A 69 -25.28 5.39 11.79
N GLY A 70 -25.28 6.71 11.55
CA GLY A 70 -26.00 7.68 12.36
C GLY A 70 -25.24 8.23 13.57
N GLY A 71 -25.08 9.56 13.58
CA GLY A 71 -24.55 10.37 14.68
C GLY A 71 -24.43 11.84 14.26
N ASP A 72 -24.07 12.72 15.18
CA ASP A 72 -23.63 14.10 14.88
C ASP A 72 -22.10 14.17 14.63
N ASP A 73 -21.44 13.02 14.50
CA ASP A 73 -20.01 12.87 14.23
C ASP A 73 -19.71 13.09 12.74
N LEU A 74 -18.53 13.60 12.40
CA LEU A 74 -18.08 13.79 11.02
C LEU A 74 -17.41 12.52 10.49
N LEU A 75 -17.96 11.90 9.44
CA LEU A 75 -17.38 10.73 8.78
C LEU A 75 -16.50 11.14 7.59
N VAL A 76 -15.27 10.65 7.58
CA VAL A 76 -14.26 10.95 6.56
C VAL A 76 -13.82 9.66 5.87
N GLY A 77 -14.10 9.54 4.58
CA GLY A 77 -13.56 8.49 3.73
C GLY A 77 -12.14 8.83 3.28
N VAL A 78 -11.17 7.95 3.50
CA VAL A 78 -9.75 8.20 3.21
C VAL A 78 -9.24 7.19 2.19
N GLY A 79 -8.82 7.70 1.03
CA GLY A 79 -8.30 6.91 -0.08
C GLY A 79 -9.38 6.30 -0.96
N SER A 80 -10.57 5.99 -0.44
CA SER A 80 -11.72 5.50 -1.22
C SER A 80 -12.94 6.42 -1.09
N ALA A 81 -13.72 6.51 -2.17
CA ALA A 81 -15.04 7.11 -2.08
C ALA A 81 -15.97 6.19 -1.27
N ASP A 82 -16.63 6.75 -0.26
CA ASP A 82 -17.72 6.11 0.47
C ASP A 82 -18.95 7.00 0.31
N ALA A 83 -20.07 6.41 -0.13
CA ALA A 83 -21.31 7.15 -0.36
C ALA A 83 -21.89 7.78 0.91
N ASN A 84 -21.48 7.29 2.09
CA ASN A 84 -21.93 7.79 3.38
C ASN A 84 -20.96 8.80 4.01
N ALA A 85 -19.77 9.03 3.43
CA ALA A 85 -18.81 9.96 3.99
C ALA A 85 -19.25 11.42 3.80
N ASP A 86 -19.18 12.22 4.87
CA ASP A 86 -19.42 13.66 4.83
C ASP A 86 -18.30 14.40 4.09
N VAL A 87 -17.08 13.85 4.19
CA VAL A 87 -15.85 14.35 3.57
C VAL A 87 -15.10 13.17 2.94
N THR A 88 -14.60 13.34 1.72
CA THR A 88 -13.69 12.36 1.12
C THR A 88 -12.31 12.94 0.91
N VAL A 89 -11.27 12.20 1.26
CA VAL A 89 -9.86 12.57 1.05
C VAL A 89 -9.29 11.70 -0.07
N ALA A 90 -9.15 12.32 -1.24
CA ALA A 90 -8.51 11.80 -2.44
C ALA A 90 -8.98 10.38 -2.85
N PRO A 91 -10.19 10.25 -3.42
CA PRO A 91 -10.68 8.95 -3.86
C PRO A 91 -9.95 8.45 -5.12
N GLU A 92 -9.45 9.34 -6.00
CA GLU A 92 -8.85 8.97 -7.28
C GLU A 92 -7.73 9.94 -7.74
N GLY A 93 -6.72 9.41 -8.45
CA GLY A 93 -5.76 10.18 -9.25
C GLY A 93 -4.62 10.88 -8.51
N THR A 94 -4.66 10.99 -7.18
CA THR A 94 -3.57 11.51 -6.34
C THR A 94 -3.48 10.70 -5.05
N PRO A 95 -2.27 10.39 -4.54
CA PRO A 95 -2.12 9.69 -3.27
C PRO A 95 -2.83 10.39 -2.12
N ALA A 96 -3.58 9.63 -1.33
CA ALA A 96 -4.35 10.13 -0.20
C ALA A 96 -3.46 10.73 0.88
N SER A 97 -2.27 10.18 1.10
CA SER A 97 -1.32 10.70 2.08
C SER A 97 -0.86 12.12 1.73
N LEU A 98 -0.70 12.44 0.44
CA LEU A 98 -0.31 13.76 -0.02
C LEU A 98 -1.44 14.78 0.18
N ARG A 99 -2.68 14.36 -0.06
CA ARG A 99 -3.85 15.20 0.20
C ARG A 99 -4.03 15.43 1.70
N ALA A 100 -3.91 14.37 2.50
CA ALA A 100 -3.96 14.44 3.96
C ALA A 100 -2.87 15.33 4.54
N TYR A 101 -1.64 15.28 4.00
CA TYR A 101 -0.55 16.17 4.40
C TYR A 101 -0.92 17.66 4.22
N ARG A 102 -1.53 18.01 3.08
CA ARG A 102 -1.96 19.40 2.82
C ARG A 102 -3.07 19.83 3.77
N VAL A 103 -4.06 18.97 4.00
CA VAL A 103 -5.14 19.25 4.97
C VAL A 103 -4.58 19.41 6.38
N ALA A 104 -3.68 18.51 6.81
CA ALA A 104 -3.01 18.59 8.10
C ALA A 104 -2.22 19.88 8.25
N ALA A 105 -1.54 20.36 7.20
CA ALA A 105 -0.78 21.60 7.22
C ALA A 105 -1.66 22.86 7.40
N GLU A 106 -2.94 22.81 7.04
CA GLU A 106 -3.90 23.89 7.29
C GLU A 106 -4.47 23.84 8.72
N ILE A 107 -4.44 22.68 9.38
CA ILE A 107 -4.90 22.50 10.77
C ILE A 107 -3.76 22.81 11.77
N GLU A 108 -2.56 22.37 11.45
CA GLU A 108 -1.40 22.46 12.33
C GLU A 108 -0.77 23.87 12.26
N ASP A 109 -0.97 24.68 13.30
CA ASP A 109 -0.38 26.03 13.44
C ASP A 109 1.07 26.00 14.00
N GLY A 110 1.73 24.83 13.95
CA GLY A 110 3.02 24.58 14.59
C GLY A 110 4.21 24.69 13.63
N ALA A 111 5.37 25.13 14.15
CA ALA A 111 6.61 25.28 13.37
C ALA A 111 7.17 23.96 12.79
N ALA A 112 6.78 22.81 13.34
CA ALA A 112 7.23 21.50 12.85
C ALA A 112 6.44 21.01 11.62
N GLY A 113 5.16 21.41 11.52
CA GLY A 113 4.22 20.93 10.51
C GLY A 113 3.98 19.41 10.52
N PRO A 114 3.18 18.91 9.55
CA PRO A 114 2.87 17.49 9.45
C PRO A 114 4.11 16.67 9.08
N ASP A 115 4.11 15.38 9.42
CA ASP A 115 5.22 14.47 9.17
C ASP A 115 5.44 14.21 7.67
N PRO A 116 6.53 14.72 7.05
CA PRO A 116 6.77 14.56 5.63
C PRO A 116 7.19 13.13 5.26
N VAL A 117 7.80 12.38 6.19
CA VAL A 117 8.25 11.00 5.93
C VAL A 117 7.04 10.07 5.81
N LEU A 118 6.06 10.21 6.71
CA LEU A 118 4.82 9.44 6.65
C LEU A 118 4.03 9.73 5.36
N ALA A 119 3.91 11.00 4.98
CA ALA A 119 3.25 11.39 3.74
C ALA A 119 3.92 10.77 2.51
N LEU A 120 5.24 10.92 2.40
CA LEU A 120 6.00 10.38 1.28
C LEU A 120 6.00 8.84 1.27
N ALA A 121 5.92 8.17 2.42
CA ALA A 121 5.80 6.70 2.47
C ALA A 121 4.45 6.24 1.93
N GLY A 122 3.35 6.96 2.25
CA GLY A 122 2.04 6.71 1.65
C GLY A 122 2.05 6.87 0.12
N VAL A 123 2.73 7.90 -0.40
CA VAL A 123 2.92 8.09 -1.85
C VAL A 123 3.60 6.88 -2.49
N VAL A 124 4.63 6.34 -1.84
CA VAL A 124 5.31 5.12 -2.34
C VAL A 124 4.39 3.89 -2.24
N ALA A 125 3.58 3.76 -1.19
CA ALA A 125 2.65 2.65 -0.99
C ALA A 125 1.54 2.59 -2.05
N ASP A 126 1.05 3.77 -2.49
CA ASP A 126 0.15 3.90 -3.63
C ASP A 126 0.80 3.41 -4.94
N GLY A 127 2.13 3.41 -4.99
CA GLY A 127 2.94 3.02 -6.15
C GLY A 127 3.42 4.20 -6.99
N ALA A 128 3.21 5.42 -6.51
CA ALA A 128 3.68 6.64 -7.16
C ALA A 128 5.15 6.93 -6.81
N THR A 129 5.86 7.58 -7.74
CA THR A 129 7.24 8.02 -7.51
C THR A 129 7.24 9.34 -6.72
N PRO A 130 7.88 9.42 -5.54
CA PRO A 130 7.85 10.61 -4.69
C PRO A 130 8.27 11.91 -5.39
N ALA A 131 9.36 11.86 -6.16
CA ALA A 131 9.87 13.04 -6.87
C ALA A 131 8.89 13.57 -7.92
N SER A 132 8.09 12.68 -8.54
CA SER A 132 7.11 13.03 -9.56
C SER A 132 5.78 13.51 -8.94
N ALA A 133 5.29 12.82 -7.91
CA ALA A 133 4.00 13.11 -7.28
C ALA A 133 4.08 14.25 -6.23
N ALA A 134 5.21 14.37 -5.53
CA ALA A 134 5.37 15.22 -4.36
C ALA A 134 6.73 15.95 -4.33
N GLY A 135 7.25 16.38 -5.49
CA GLY A 135 8.60 16.95 -5.62
C GLY A 135 8.96 18.06 -4.62
N ARG A 136 8.05 18.99 -4.35
CA ARG A 136 8.26 20.07 -3.34
C ARG A 136 8.39 19.54 -1.92
N LEU A 137 7.65 18.49 -1.59
CA LEU A 137 7.73 17.85 -0.28
C LEU A 137 9.03 17.07 -0.14
N VAL A 138 9.49 16.40 -1.21
CA VAL A 138 10.80 15.75 -1.27
C VAL A 138 11.92 16.77 -1.05
N GLU A 139 11.91 17.90 -1.78
CA GLU A 139 12.90 18.98 -1.60
C GLU A 139 12.95 19.47 -0.15
N THR A 140 11.78 19.67 0.46
CA THR A 140 11.66 20.14 1.84
C THR A 140 12.20 19.10 2.83
N ALA A 141 11.84 17.83 2.65
CA ALA A 141 12.30 16.74 3.52
C ALA A 141 13.81 16.48 3.39
N GLU A 142 14.38 16.59 2.19
CA GLU A 142 15.83 16.51 1.97
C GLU A 142 16.56 17.70 2.62
N ALA A 143 16.04 18.92 2.44
CA ALA A 143 16.62 20.12 3.05
C ALA A 143 16.59 20.06 4.59
N ALA A 144 15.56 19.43 5.16
CA ALA A 144 15.45 19.17 6.60
C ALA A 144 16.27 17.95 7.08
N GLY A 145 16.90 17.20 6.17
CA GLY A 145 17.64 15.97 6.50
C GLY A 145 16.77 14.78 6.91
N ALA A 146 15.44 14.88 6.77
CA ALA A 146 14.49 13.82 7.11
C ALA A 146 14.59 12.63 6.15
N ILE A 147 15.00 12.89 4.90
CA ILE A 147 15.29 11.87 3.90
C ILE A 147 16.59 12.19 3.15
N ALA A 148 17.25 11.16 2.64
CA ALA A 148 18.44 11.33 1.80
C ALA A 148 18.48 10.29 0.67
N ARG A 149 18.58 10.76 -0.58
CA ARG A 149 18.72 9.85 -1.72
C ARG A 149 20.10 9.19 -1.74
N ARG A 150 20.16 7.85 -1.73
CA ARG A 150 21.43 7.09 -1.77
C ARG A 150 21.36 5.90 -2.73
N PRO A 151 22.50 5.34 -3.20
CA PRO A 151 22.53 4.00 -3.80
C PRO A 151 22.00 2.94 -2.82
N GLY A 152 21.60 1.77 -3.32
CA GLY A 152 21.13 0.67 -2.49
C GLY A 152 19.73 0.19 -2.88
N VAL A 153 19.08 -0.48 -1.93
CA VAL A 153 17.76 -1.09 -2.08
C VAL A 153 16.81 -0.61 -0.99
N ALA A 154 15.54 -0.40 -1.34
CA ALA A 154 14.50 -0.02 -0.41
C ALA A 154 14.12 -1.22 0.47
N VAL A 155 14.60 -1.21 1.71
CA VAL A 155 14.25 -2.17 2.76
C VAL A 155 13.96 -1.44 4.06
N PRO A 156 13.11 -1.98 4.96
CA PRO A 156 12.75 -1.29 6.18
C PRO A 156 13.79 -1.42 7.30
N VAL A 157 14.74 -2.34 7.17
CA VAL A 157 15.73 -2.71 8.19
C VAL A 157 17.16 -2.62 7.65
N ASP A 158 18.14 -2.48 8.54
CA ASP A 158 19.56 -2.43 8.17
C ASP A 158 20.12 -3.79 7.73
N ASP A 159 19.57 -4.89 8.27
CA ASP A 159 19.87 -6.24 7.78
C ASP A 159 19.27 -6.41 6.38
N VAL A 160 20.09 -6.17 5.35
CA VAL A 160 19.67 -6.26 3.95
C VAL A 160 19.21 -7.65 3.55
N VAL A 161 19.72 -8.71 4.18
CA VAL A 161 19.30 -10.09 3.91
C VAL A 161 17.87 -10.30 4.42
N ASP A 162 17.59 -9.87 5.65
CA ASP A 162 16.23 -9.87 6.22
C ASP A 162 15.28 -8.97 5.40
N GLY A 163 15.78 -7.80 4.99
CA GLY A 163 15.13 -6.84 4.11
C GLY A 163 14.64 -7.47 2.80
N LEU A 164 15.56 -8.10 2.06
CA LEU A 164 15.29 -8.66 0.73
C LEU A 164 14.40 -9.91 0.79
N ALA A 165 14.61 -10.79 1.77
CA ALA A 165 13.83 -12.02 1.88
C ALA A 165 12.35 -11.75 2.16
N HIS A 166 12.03 -10.71 2.93
CA HIS A 166 10.66 -10.41 3.33
C HIS A 166 10.00 -9.28 2.53
N SER A 167 10.76 -8.54 1.71
CA SER A 167 10.18 -7.42 0.98
C SER A 167 9.12 -7.89 -0.01
N THR A 168 8.01 -7.14 -0.09
CA THR A 168 7.01 -7.32 -1.13
C THR A 168 7.14 -6.29 -2.25
N LEU A 169 8.19 -5.48 -2.24
CA LEU A 169 8.44 -4.50 -3.31
C LEU A 169 9.00 -5.15 -4.58
N LEU A 170 9.54 -6.36 -4.47
CA LEU A 170 10.10 -7.12 -5.58
C LEU A 170 9.73 -8.60 -5.51
N ARG A 171 9.84 -9.27 -6.66
CA ARG A 171 9.85 -10.74 -6.73
C ARG A 171 11.09 -11.20 -7.50
N SER A 172 11.88 -12.06 -6.88
CA SER A 172 13.08 -12.68 -7.45
C SER A 172 13.37 -14.01 -6.73
N PRO A 173 14.44 -14.75 -7.09
CA PRO A 173 14.83 -15.96 -6.36
C PRO A 173 15.28 -15.72 -4.91
N LEU A 174 15.47 -14.45 -4.51
CA LEU A 174 15.81 -14.06 -3.13
C LEU A 174 14.58 -13.95 -2.23
N SER A 175 13.40 -13.84 -2.84
CA SER A 175 12.14 -13.52 -2.16
C SER A 175 11.59 -14.73 -1.41
N GLY A 176 11.31 -14.56 -0.12
CA GLY A 176 10.84 -15.61 0.78
C GLY A 176 11.96 -16.45 1.40
N ASP A 177 13.22 -16.28 0.98
CA ASP A 177 14.33 -17.14 1.36
C ASP A 177 15.56 -16.31 1.80
N ARG A 178 15.80 -16.30 3.12
CA ARG A 178 16.96 -15.61 3.71
C ARG A 178 18.29 -16.27 3.32
N ASP A 179 18.33 -17.59 3.15
CA ASP A 179 19.55 -18.29 2.80
C ASP A 179 19.92 -18.01 1.34
N ALA A 180 18.93 -17.95 0.44
CA ALA A 180 19.14 -17.49 -0.94
C ALA A 180 19.63 -16.04 -1.00
N ALA A 181 19.01 -15.14 -0.23
CA ALA A 181 19.43 -13.74 -0.11
C ALA A 181 20.88 -13.61 0.42
N ALA A 182 21.22 -14.33 1.49
CA ALA A 182 22.57 -14.36 2.04
C ALA A 182 23.58 -14.92 1.03
N THR A 183 23.23 -16.02 0.36
CA THR A 183 24.10 -16.65 -0.64
C THR A 183 24.40 -15.70 -1.80
N ALA A 184 23.39 -15.00 -2.30
CA ALA A 184 23.54 -14.05 -3.40
C ALA A 184 24.44 -12.85 -3.06
N LEU A 185 24.47 -12.46 -1.78
CA LEU A 185 25.28 -11.36 -1.26
C LEU A 185 26.60 -11.80 -0.63
N SER A 186 26.87 -13.10 -0.46
CA SER A 186 28.03 -13.64 0.25
C SER A 186 29.41 -13.16 -0.23
N SER A 187 29.52 -12.79 -1.51
CA SER A 187 30.76 -12.25 -2.10
C SER A 187 31.00 -10.77 -1.77
N LEU A 188 30.03 -10.10 -1.15
CA LEU A 188 30.12 -8.71 -0.72
C LEU A 188 30.56 -8.67 0.74
N SER A 189 31.52 -7.81 1.07
CA SER A 189 31.86 -7.52 2.46
C SER A 189 30.76 -6.63 3.06
N LEU A 190 29.68 -7.26 3.51
CA LEU A 190 28.58 -6.55 4.15
C LEU A 190 29.02 -6.02 5.53
N PRO A 191 28.60 -4.81 5.91
CA PRO A 191 28.87 -4.30 7.25
C PRO A 191 28.11 -5.11 8.30
N ASP A 192 28.60 -5.06 9.54
CA ASP A 192 27.87 -5.60 10.69
C ASP A 192 26.51 -4.88 10.84
N ALA A 193 25.52 -5.60 11.37
CA ALA A 193 24.19 -5.04 11.61
C ALA A 193 24.26 -3.74 12.45
N GLY A 194 23.57 -2.70 11.98
CA GLY A 194 23.56 -1.36 12.60
C GLY A 194 24.73 -0.46 12.21
N THR A 195 25.62 -0.90 11.31
CA THR A 195 26.63 -0.05 10.69
C THR A 195 26.23 0.27 9.25
N ASP A 196 26.23 1.55 8.87
CA ASP A 196 25.86 1.92 7.51
C ASP A 196 26.95 1.47 6.51
N ALA A 197 26.51 0.86 5.41
CA ALA A 197 27.39 0.47 4.33
C ALA A 197 27.86 1.71 3.56
N ASP A 198 29.06 1.66 2.98
CA ASP A 198 29.50 2.72 2.09
C ASP A 198 28.70 2.72 0.77
N ALA A 199 28.82 3.81 0.02
CA ALA A 199 28.08 3.98 -1.23
C ALA A 199 28.42 2.93 -2.30
N GLU A 200 29.62 2.32 -2.24
CA GLU A 200 30.04 1.28 -3.17
C GLU A 200 29.41 -0.06 -2.84
N THR A 201 29.36 -0.41 -1.56
CA THR A 201 28.67 -1.60 -1.06
C THR A 201 27.18 -1.53 -1.37
N HIS A 202 26.54 -0.39 -1.11
CA HIS A 202 25.14 -0.16 -1.49
C HIS A 202 24.91 -0.33 -2.99
N ARG A 203 25.82 0.17 -3.83
CA ARG A 203 25.74 0.01 -5.29
C ARG A 203 25.89 -1.45 -5.71
N ALA A 204 26.82 -2.19 -5.12
CA ALA A 204 27.03 -3.60 -5.40
C ALA A 204 25.80 -4.44 -5.02
N ILE A 205 25.18 -4.17 -3.86
CA ILE A 205 23.91 -4.79 -3.44
C ILE A 205 22.82 -4.50 -4.47
N ALA A 206 22.63 -3.23 -4.83
CA ALA A 206 21.62 -2.81 -5.81
C ALA A 206 21.80 -3.53 -7.16
N SER A 207 23.04 -3.63 -7.66
CA SER A 207 23.35 -4.34 -8.89
C SER A 207 23.04 -5.85 -8.79
N ARG A 208 23.35 -6.49 -7.67
CA ARG A 208 23.02 -7.92 -7.46
C ARG A 208 21.51 -8.16 -7.46
N VAL A 209 20.75 -7.30 -6.82
CA VAL A 209 19.28 -7.40 -6.79
C VAL A 209 18.68 -7.15 -8.17
N ALA A 210 19.16 -6.14 -8.90
CA ALA A 210 18.71 -5.89 -10.26
C ALA A 210 18.98 -7.08 -11.19
N LEU A 211 20.16 -7.69 -11.09
CA LEU A 211 20.51 -8.90 -11.86
C LEU A 211 19.68 -10.12 -11.44
N ALA A 212 19.41 -10.29 -10.14
CA ALA A 212 18.57 -11.39 -9.65
C ALA A 212 17.12 -11.28 -10.14
N VAL A 213 16.58 -10.06 -10.24
CA VAL A 213 15.24 -9.85 -10.80
C VAL A 213 15.23 -10.04 -12.32
N ALA A 214 16.19 -9.44 -13.04
CA ALA A 214 16.20 -9.48 -14.51
C ALA A 214 16.62 -10.85 -15.07
N GLY A 215 17.41 -11.62 -14.32
CA GLY A 215 17.90 -12.94 -14.71
C GLY A 215 17.05 -14.11 -14.21
N ASP A 216 15.90 -13.83 -13.61
CA ASP A 216 14.94 -14.85 -13.20
C ASP A 216 14.16 -15.37 -14.42
N ASP A 217 14.11 -16.69 -14.61
CA ASP A 217 13.52 -17.31 -15.80
C ASP A 217 12.02 -17.03 -15.94
N ASP A 218 11.31 -16.80 -14.83
CA ASP A 218 9.89 -16.49 -14.81
C ASP A 218 9.64 -14.97 -14.90
N ALA A 219 10.69 -14.15 -14.99
CA ALA A 219 10.54 -12.70 -15.10
C ALA A 219 10.12 -12.28 -16.51
N THR A 220 9.26 -11.28 -16.58
CA THR A 220 8.94 -10.59 -17.83
C THR A 220 9.85 -9.37 -18.01
N PRO A 221 9.98 -8.79 -19.23
CA PRO A 221 10.74 -7.54 -19.41
C PRO A 221 10.30 -6.40 -18.49
N ARG A 222 9.03 -6.40 -18.07
CA ARG A 222 8.44 -5.45 -17.11
C ARG A 222 9.11 -5.49 -15.73
N ALA A 223 9.68 -6.64 -15.34
CA ALA A 223 10.38 -6.79 -14.07
C ALA A 223 11.56 -5.81 -13.94
N ALA A 224 12.23 -5.51 -15.06
CA ALA A 224 13.34 -4.56 -15.11
C ALA A 224 12.90 -3.12 -14.81
N ASP A 225 11.72 -2.71 -15.29
CA ASP A 225 11.14 -1.40 -14.95
C ASP A 225 10.62 -1.38 -13.50
N ALA A 226 10.01 -2.48 -13.05
CA ALA A 226 9.43 -2.59 -11.73
C ALA A 226 10.49 -2.51 -10.62
N VAL A 227 11.65 -3.15 -10.82
CA VAL A 227 12.73 -3.15 -9.82
C VAL A 227 13.33 -1.77 -9.60
N GLU A 228 13.27 -0.86 -10.59
CA GLU A 228 13.78 0.51 -10.43
C GLU A 228 13.17 1.25 -9.23
N ARG A 229 11.92 0.92 -8.85
CA ARG A 229 11.24 1.50 -7.69
C ARG A 229 11.91 1.14 -6.36
N VAL A 230 12.62 0.02 -6.31
CA VAL A 230 13.37 -0.45 -5.14
C VAL A 230 14.79 0.12 -5.13
N LEU A 231 15.33 0.45 -6.30
CA LEU A 231 16.72 0.89 -6.43
C LEU A 231 16.89 2.37 -6.09
N ARG A 232 18.09 2.68 -5.58
CA ARG A 232 18.48 4.04 -5.18
C ARG A 232 17.41 4.65 -4.25
N PRO A 233 17.17 4.09 -3.05
CA PRO A 233 16.09 4.55 -2.18
C PRO A 233 16.34 5.94 -1.59
N TYR A 234 15.30 6.51 -1.00
CA TYR A 234 15.44 7.55 0.02
C TYR A 234 15.65 6.86 1.37
N ALA A 235 16.83 7.05 1.97
CA ALA A 235 17.08 6.68 3.36
C ALA A 235 16.30 7.62 4.29
N THR A 236 15.97 7.14 5.47
CA THR A 236 15.21 7.86 6.50
C THR A 236 15.97 7.78 7.83
N PRO A 237 17.04 8.59 8.04
CA PRO A 237 17.99 8.41 9.13
C PRO A 237 17.38 8.40 10.53
N GLU A 238 16.38 9.26 10.77
CA GLU A 238 15.65 9.38 12.04
C GLU A 238 14.23 8.80 11.95
N GLY A 239 13.92 8.09 10.86
CA GLY A 239 12.59 7.57 10.58
C GLY A 239 12.31 6.21 11.22
N PRO A 240 11.04 5.75 11.19
CA PRO A 240 10.65 4.46 11.77
C PRO A 240 11.12 3.23 10.99
N ALA A 241 11.78 3.44 9.85
CA ALA A 241 12.36 2.40 9.01
C ALA A 241 13.64 2.95 8.34
N ALA A 242 14.50 2.07 7.83
CA ALA A 242 15.77 2.46 7.20
C ALA A 242 15.60 3.22 5.86
N THR A 243 14.50 2.96 5.14
CA THR A 243 14.19 3.63 3.87
C THR A 243 12.71 3.97 3.74
N LEU A 244 12.41 4.96 2.91
CA LEU A 244 11.04 5.37 2.60
C LEU A 244 10.24 4.25 1.92
N GLY A 245 10.84 3.53 0.98
CA GLY A 245 10.18 2.40 0.31
C GLY A 245 9.98 1.22 1.26
N GLY A 246 10.95 0.95 2.14
CA GLY A 246 10.79 -0.01 3.23
C GLY A 246 9.64 0.36 4.16
N PHE A 247 9.53 1.63 4.54
CA PHE A 247 8.43 2.10 5.37
C PHE A 247 7.07 1.91 4.68
N ALA A 248 6.99 2.20 3.38
CA ALA A 248 5.78 1.97 2.58
C ALA A 248 5.38 0.48 2.52
N ASP A 249 6.36 -0.42 2.41
CA ASP A 249 6.16 -1.87 2.44
C ASP A 249 5.60 -2.32 3.80
N VAL A 250 6.16 -1.80 4.90
CA VAL A 250 5.68 -2.05 6.26
C VAL A 250 4.26 -1.53 6.46
N LEU A 251 3.97 -0.29 6.07
CA LEU A 251 2.63 0.31 6.15
C LEU A 251 1.60 -0.52 5.40
N THR A 252 1.95 -1.01 4.21
CA THR A 252 1.08 -1.88 3.41
C THR A 252 0.79 -3.20 4.13
N ALA A 253 1.81 -3.83 4.70
CA ALA A 253 1.65 -5.09 5.43
C ALA A 253 0.78 -4.92 6.69
N VAL A 254 1.05 -3.91 7.52
CA VAL A 254 0.28 -3.70 8.75
C VAL A 254 -1.15 -3.25 8.48
N ALA A 255 -1.41 -2.47 7.42
CA ALA A 255 -2.78 -2.11 7.03
C ALA A 255 -3.64 -3.35 6.73
N ARG A 256 -3.01 -4.43 6.26
CA ARG A 256 -3.66 -5.68 5.83
C ARG A 256 -3.72 -6.74 6.90
N GLU A 257 -2.67 -6.87 7.70
CA GLU A 257 -2.52 -7.95 8.69
C GLU A 257 -2.91 -7.50 10.10
N ARG A 258 -2.55 -6.27 10.49
CA ARG A 258 -2.65 -5.76 11.87
C ARG A 258 -2.94 -4.25 11.89
N PRO A 259 -4.11 -3.81 11.41
CA PRO A 259 -4.40 -2.38 11.21
C PRO A 259 -4.26 -1.54 12.48
N GLY A 260 -4.60 -2.09 13.65
CA GLY A 260 -4.39 -1.39 14.93
C GLY A 260 -2.91 -1.08 15.23
N THR A 261 -2.00 -2.00 14.89
CA THR A 261 -0.55 -1.76 14.97
C THR A 261 -0.12 -0.70 13.97
N GLY A 262 -0.67 -0.73 12.75
CA GLY A 262 -0.44 0.28 11.74
C GLY A 262 -0.86 1.69 12.18
N VAL A 263 -2.05 1.81 12.80
CA VAL A 263 -2.55 3.09 13.32
C VAL A 263 -1.64 3.61 14.44
N ALA A 264 -1.21 2.75 15.37
CA ALA A 264 -0.29 3.14 16.44
C ALA A 264 1.06 3.66 15.89
N LEU A 265 1.61 2.96 14.88
CA LEU A 265 2.83 3.34 14.19
C LEU A 265 2.66 4.69 13.47
N ALA A 266 1.59 4.84 12.69
CA ALA A 266 1.30 6.05 11.94
C ALA A 266 1.06 7.27 12.86
N LEU A 267 0.54 7.07 14.07
CA LEU A 267 0.39 8.14 15.07
C LEU A 267 1.69 8.48 15.84
N GLY A 268 2.75 7.67 15.67
CA GLY A 268 4.01 7.86 16.38
C GLY A 268 3.97 7.38 17.84
N HIS A 269 3.05 6.49 18.21
CA HIS A 269 2.94 5.93 19.57
C HIS A 269 3.76 4.64 19.76
N GLY A 270 4.74 4.39 18.88
CA GLY A 270 5.55 3.17 18.88
C GLY A 270 4.95 2.03 18.04
N GLY A 271 5.34 0.79 18.35
CA GLY A 271 4.89 -0.40 17.61
C GLY A 271 5.72 -0.77 16.39
N ALA A 272 6.90 -0.15 16.20
CA ALA A 272 7.81 -0.44 15.09
C ALA A 272 8.19 -1.93 15.02
N ASP A 273 8.57 -2.54 16.14
CA ASP A 273 8.94 -3.97 16.17
C ASP A 273 7.75 -4.87 15.77
N ALA A 274 6.57 -4.61 16.33
CA ALA A 274 5.36 -5.36 16.01
C ALA A 274 4.92 -5.18 14.54
N ALA A 275 5.19 -4.00 13.96
CA ALA A 275 4.97 -3.71 12.55
C ALA A 275 5.95 -4.44 11.65
N LEU A 276 7.23 -4.49 12.02
CA LEU A 276 8.25 -5.28 11.32
C LEU A 276 7.95 -6.78 11.38
N ASP A 277 7.47 -7.28 12.52
CA ASP A 277 7.04 -8.68 12.65
C ASP A 277 5.86 -9.00 11.74
N ALA A 278 4.87 -8.10 11.66
CA ALA A 278 3.74 -8.24 10.75
C ALA A 278 4.19 -8.18 9.27
N TRP A 279 5.14 -7.31 8.93
CA TRP A 279 5.74 -7.23 7.60
C TRP A 279 6.49 -8.52 7.23
N ARG A 280 7.32 -9.07 8.13
CA ARG A 280 8.00 -10.36 7.90
C ARG A 280 7.00 -11.49 7.70
N GLU A 281 5.94 -11.54 8.51
CA GLU A 281 4.88 -12.53 8.38
C GLU A 281 4.17 -12.43 7.03
N HIS A 282 3.78 -11.21 6.65
CA HIS A 282 3.14 -10.93 5.37
C HIS A 282 4.04 -11.34 4.19
N GLY A 283 5.31 -10.93 4.20
CA GLY A 283 6.28 -11.25 3.16
C GLY A 283 6.48 -12.76 3.00
N ARG A 284 6.68 -13.50 4.10
CA ARG A 284 6.80 -14.97 4.07
C ARG A 284 5.55 -15.63 3.52
N ALA A 285 4.37 -15.24 4.00
CA ALA A 285 3.11 -15.81 3.55
C ALA A 285 2.89 -15.55 2.05
N VAL A 286 3.10 -14.32 1.58
CA VAL A 286 2.93 -13.95 0.17
C VAL A 286 3.88 -14.71 -0.75
N HIS A 287 5.17 -14.78 -0.41
CA HIS A 287 6.15 -15.48 -1.26
C HIS A 287 5.92 -16.99 -1.25
N SER A 288 5.63 -17.58 -0.09
CA SER A 288 5.25 -19.00 0.00
C SER A 288 3.99 -19.31 -0.79
N ALA A 289 3.01 -18.42 -0.79
CA ALA A 289 1.78 -18.56 -1.57
C ALA A 289 2.06 -18.52 -3.07
N LEU A 290 2.95 -17.62 -3.52
CA LEU A 290 3.37 -17.54 -4.92
C LEU A 290 4.10 -18.80 -5.38
N ASP A 291 4.96 -19.37 -4.53
CA ASP A 291 5.67 -20.62 -4.85
C ASP A 291 4.73 -21.82 -5.00
N ALA A 292 3.63 -21.83 -4.25
CA ALA A 292 2.62 -22.89 -4.28
C ALA A 292 1.44 -22.62 -5.25
N ALA A 293 1.35 -21.42 -5.83
CA ALA A 293 0.18 -21.01 -6.60
C ALA A 293 0.04 -21.76 -7.92
N THR A 294 -1.20 -22.01 -8.32
CA THR A 294 -1.50 -22.43 -9.70
C THR A 294 -1.68 -21.19 -10.56
N THR A 295 -0.93 -21.09 -11.66
CA THR A 295 -1.06 -19.96 -12.59
C THR A 295 -1.68 -20.40 -13.90
N THR A 296 -2.48 -19.54 -14.51
CA THR A 296 -3.04 -19.79 -15.85
C THR A 296 -3.09 -18.49 -16.62
N ARG A 297 -2.54 -18.51 -17.83
CA ARG A 297 -2.53 -17.37 -18.73
C ARG A 297 -3.72 -17.44 -19.68
N HIS A 298 -4.42 -16.32 -19.81
CA HIS A 298 -5.47 -16.09 -20.78
C HIS A 298 -5.17 -14.82 -21.58
N ASP A 299 -5.80 -14.67 -22.74
CA ASP A 299 -5.66 -13.47 -23.55
C ASP A 299 -6.23 -12.26 -22.79
N GLY A 300 -5.36 -11.31 -22.43
CA GLY A 300 -5.68 -10.10 -21.67
C GLY A 300 -5.63 -10.25 -20.14
N ALA A 301 -5.54 -11.48 -19.59
CA ALA A 301 -5.58 -11.71 -18.15
C ALA A 301 -4.69 -12.87 -17.69
N PHE A 302 -3.98 -12.70 -16.58
CA PHE A 302 -3.20 -13.74 -15.93
C PHE A 302 -3.77 -14.07 -14.55
N VAL A 303 -4.10 -15.33 -14.32
CA VAL A 303 -4.79 -15.76 -13.10
C VAL A 303 -3.85 -16.51 -12.18
N VAL A 304 -3.99 -16.24 -10.89
CA VAL A 304 -3.22 -16.85 -9.81
C VAL A 304 -4.21 -17.44 -8.81
N GLY A 305 -4.32 -18.76 -8.77
CA GLY A 305 -5.10 -19.47 -7.76
C GLY A 305 -4.26 -19.75 -6.52
N VAL A 306 -4.70 -19.25 -5.37
CA VAL A 306 -4.08 -19.48 -4.06
C VAL A 306 -4.93 -20.50 -3.31
N ALA A 307 -4.37 -21.69 -3.10
CA ALA A 307 -5.11 -22.82 -2.50
C ALA A 307 -5.18 -22.79 -0.97
N ASP A 308 -4.19 -22.17 -0.32
CA ASP A 308 -4.11 -22.10 1.15
C ASP A 308 -4.96 -20.93 1.67
N GLU A 309 -5.99 -21.23 2.47
CA GLU A 309 -6.88 -20.25 3.10
C GLU A 309 -6.10 -19.22 3.92
N ALA A 310 -5.07 -19.65 4.66
CA ALA A 310 -4.27 -18.73 5.46
C ALA A 310 -3.52 -17.72 4.57
N SER A 311 -3.15 -18.12 3.35
CA SER A 311 -2.52 -17.27 2.35
C SER A 311 -3.51 -16.50 1.47
N GLY A 312 -4.79 -16.87 1.51
CA GLY A 312 -5.88 -16.34 0.69
C GLY A 312 -6.57 -15.09 1.25
N THR A 313 -6.05 -14.46 2.31
CA THR A 313 -6.69 -13.25 2.85
C THR A 313 -6.75 -12.12 1.81
N PRO A 314 -7.76 -11.24 1.84
CA PRO A 314 -7.91 -10.14 0.86
C PRO A 314 -6.63 -9.31 0.70
N GLY A 315 -5.97 -8.98 1.80
CA GLY A 315 -4.73 -8.21 1.80
C GLY A 315 -3.56 -8.95 1.13
N ARG A 316 -3.42 -10.26 1.36
CA ARG A 316 -2.36 -11.06 0.73
C ARG A 316 -2.62 -11.25 -0.76
N LEU A 317 -3.86 -11.52 -1.17
CA LEU A 317 -4.25 -11.60 -2.58
C LEU A 317 -3.95 -10.31 -3.33
N ALA A 318 -4.22 -9.14 -2.73
CA ALA A 318 -3.86 -7.85 -3.33
C ALA A 318 -2.35 -7.67 -3.51
N THR A 319 -1.52 -8.18 -2.60
CA THR A 319 -0.05 -8.16 -2.76
C THR A 319 0.39 -9.12 -3.87
N ILE A 320 -0.17 -10.32 -3.90
CA ILE A 320 0.10 -11.36 -4.90
C ILE A 320 -0.24 -10.85 -6.30
N ALA A 321 -1.45 -10.31 -6.51
CA ALA A 321 -1.87 -9.76 -7.79
C ALA A 321 -0.96 -8.61 -8.26
N ARG A 322 -0.48 -7.76 -7.32
CA ARG A 322 0.49 -6.69 -7.60
C ARG A 322 1.84 -7.24 -8.05
N LEU A 323 2.41 -8.16 -7.28
CA LEU A 323 3.72 -8.76 -7.57
C LEU A 323 3.71 -9.53 -8.88
N VAL A 324 2.70 -10.36 -9.11
CA VAL A 324 2.58 -11.11 -10.36
C VAL A 324 2.40 -10.17 -11.55
N ARG A 325 1.60 -9.10 -11.41
CA ARG A 325 1.48 -8.07 -12.46
C ARG A 325 2.83 -7.45 -12.78
N ASP A 326 3.63 -7.10 -11.78
CA ASP A 326 4.87 -6.36 -12.00
C ASP A 326 6.02 -7.23 -12.50
N PHE A 327 6.08 -8.49 -12.06
CA PHE A 327 7.27 -9.34 -12.28
C PHE A 327 7.01 -10.56 -13.18
N ARG A 328 5.82 -11.16 -13.15
CA ARG A 328 5.55 -12.49 -13.76
C ARG A 328 4.58 -12.49 -14.94
N SER A 329 3.65 -11.55 -14.97
CA SER A 329 2.55 -11.56 -15.93
C SER A 329 2.93 -10.83 -17.22
N PRO A 330 2.85 -11.49 -18.38
CA PRO A 330 2.93 -10.81 -19.67
C PRO A 330 1.64 -10.01 -19.98
N GLU A 331 0.54 -10.31 -19.27
CA GLU A 331 -0.78 -9.71 -19.50
C GLU A 331 -0.93 -8.36 -18.76
N PRO A 332 -1.85 -7.49 -19.21
CA PRO A 332 -2.09 -6.18 -18.59
C PRO A 332 -2.89 -6.27 -17.27
N LEU A 333 -3.69 -7.33 -17.10
CA LEU A 333 -4.51 -7.58 -15.91
C LEU A 333 -4.06 -8.88 -15.22
N VAL A 334 -3.99 -8.83 -13.90
CA VAL A 334 -3.80 -10.01 -13.05
C VAL A 334 -4.99 -10.16 -12.10
N VAL A 335 -5.43 -11.39 -11.91
CA VAL A 335 -6.48 -11.74 -10.95
C VAL A 335 -5.94 -12.81 -10.01
N ALA A 336 -5.74 -12.47 -8.74
CA ALA A 336 -5.41 -13.45 -7.70
C ALA A 336 -6.70 -13.86 -6.98
N VAL A 337 -6.94 -15.16 -6.87
CA VAL A 337 -8.19 -15.72 -6.32
C VAL A 337 -7.86 -16.67 -5.17
N GLY A 338 -8.59 -16.55 -4.07
CA GLY A 338 -8.52 -17.45 -2.92
C GLY A 338 -9.67 -17.18 -1.95
N ASP A 339 -10.18 -18.23 -1.30
CA ASP A 339 -11.18 -18.17 -0.22
C ASP A 339 -12.34 -17.16 -0.43
N GLY A 340 -13.05 -17.29 -1.56
CA GLY A 340 -14.20 -16.42 -1.87
C GLY A 340 -13.82 -14.95 -2.11
N VAL A 341 -12.56 -14.65 -2.40
CA VAL A 341 -12.06 -13.30 -2.68
C VAL A 341 -11.23 -13.31 -3.96
N ALA A 342 -11.38 -12.25 -4.75
CA ALA A 342 -10.50 -11.96 -5.87
C ALA A 342 -9.88 -10.57 -5.73
N ALA A 343 -8.57 -10.48 -5.96
CA ALA A 343 -7.84 -9.24 -6.09
C ALA A 343 -7.44 -9.02 -7.55
N THR A 344 -7.84 -7.88 -8.11
CA THR A 344 -7.51 -7.47 -9.47
C THR A 344 -6.42 -6.42 -9.45
N SER A 345 -5.47 -6.54 -10.38
CA SER A 345 -4.30 -5.66 -10.47
C SER A 345 -3.98 -5.42 -11.93
N ALA A 346 -4.19 -4.17 -12.36
CA ALA A 346 -3.94 -3.73 -13.72
C ALA A 346 -2.75 -2.77 -13.78
N ARG A 347 -2.13 -2.66 -14.97
CA ARG A 347 -1.03 -1.72 -15.21
C ARG A 347 -1.50 -0.27 -15.27
N GLU A 348 -2.56 -0.03 -16.04
CA GLU A 348 -3.05 1.31 -16.35
C GLU A 348 -4.49 1.49 -15.88
N SER A 349 -5.38 0.60 -16.30
CA SER A 349 -6.80 0.61 -15.92
C SER A 349 -7.44 -0.78 -16.12
N GLY A 350 -8.68 -0.96 -15.68
CA GLY A 350 -9.47 -2.17 -15.87
C GLY A 350 -9.58 -3.08 -14.64
N ALA A 351 -8.89 -2.78 -13.54
CA ALA A 351 -9.01 -3.55 -12.30
C ALA A 351 -10.41 -3.39 -11.67
N ALA A 352 -10.91 -2.16 -11.61
CA ALA A 352 -12.28 -1.84 -11.17
C ALA A 352 -13.34 -2.49 -12.06
N ASP A 353 -13.20 -2.43 -13.38
CA ASP A 353 -14.16 -3.03 -14.32
C ASP A 353 -14.24 -4.55 -14.15
N ALA A 354 -13.08 -5.20 -13.96
CA ALA A 354 -13.02 -6.63 -13.67
C ALA A 354 -13.69 -6.95 -12.33
N ALA A 355 -13.37 -6.20 -11.27
CA ALA A 355 -13.97 -6.40 -9.95
C ALA A 355 -15.50 -6.18 -9.97
N ALA A 356 -15.97 -5.13 -10.65
CA ALA A 356 -17.39 -4.85 -10.81
C ALA A 356 -18.12 -5.95 -11.60
N THR A 357 -17.47 -6.53 -12.62
CA THR A 357 -18.01 -7.65 -13.38
C THR A 357 -18.12 -8.90 -12.51
N LEU A 358 -17.07 -9.23 -11.75
CA LEU A 358 -17.09 -10.35 -10.82
C LEU A 358 -18.15 -10.19 -9.72
N ALA A 359 -18.28 -8.99 -9.15
CA ALA A 359 -19.29 -8.69 -8.14
C ALA A 359 -20.73 -8.85 -8.66
N ALA A 360 -20.96 -8.50 -9.94
CA ALA A 360 -22.27 -8.59 -10.55
C ALA A 360 -22.66 -10.04 -10.94
N GLU A 361 -21.70 -10.85 -11.38
CA GLU A 361 -21.95 -12.21 -11.87
C GLU A 361 -21.85 -13.27 -10.78
N PHE A 362 -21.00 -13.06 -9.76
CA PHE A 362 -20.70 -14.05 -8.72
C PHE A 362 -20.78 -13.45 -7.31
N PRO A 363 -21.91 -12.85 -6.90
CA PRO A 363 -22.01 -12.14 -5.63
C PRO A 363 -21.89 -13.09 -4.43
N ALA A 364 -21.01 -12.76 -3.49
CA ALA A 364 -21.08 -13.33 -2.14
C ALA A 364 -22.12 -12.57 -1.28
N ALA A 365 -22.71 -13.26 -0.30
CA ALA A 365 -23.89 -12.82 0.43
C ALA A 365 -23.80 -11.41 1.07
N ASP A 366 -22.59 -10.97 1.42
CA ASP A 366 -22.32 -9.67 2.06
C ASP A 366 -21.10 -8.95 1.44
N ALA A 367 -20.73 -9.27 0.19
CA ALA A 367 -19.53 -8.73 -0.43
C ALA A 367 -19.82 -7.71 -1.54
N GLY A 368 -19.31 -6.49 -1.34
CA GLY A 368 -19.10 -5.53 -2.42
C GLY A 368 -17.72 -5.69 -3.05
N TRP A 369 -17.36 -4.71 -3.88
CA TRP A 369 -15.99 -4.53 -4.32
C TRP A 369 -15.50 -3.14 -3.92
N THR A 370 -14.20 -3.03 -3.67
CA THR A 370 -13.52 -1.78 -3.33
C THR A 370 -12.29 -1.62 -4.21
N GLY A 371 -11.84 -0.37 -4.41
CA GLY A 371 -10.62 -0.08 -5.15
C GLY A 371 -10.84 0.97 -6.23
N GLY A 372 -10.03 0.91 -7.28
CA GLY A 372 -10.00 1.89 -8.35
C GLY A 372 -9.42 1.30 -9.64
N PRO A 373 -9.02 2.14 -10.61
CA PRO A 373 -8.72 1.71 -11.97
C PRO A 373 -7.58 0.69 -12.05
N THR A 374 -6.59 0.76 -11.16
CA THR A 374 -5.38 -0.09 -11.22
C THR A 374 -5.39 -1.25 -10.23
N ARG A 375 -6.20 -1.20 -9.17
CA ARG A 375 -6.29 -2.25 -8.15
C ARG A 375 -7.68 -2.29 -7.56
N ALA A 376 -8.25 -3.48 -7.42
CA ALA A 376 -9.51 -3.67 -6.72
C ALA A 376 -9.55 -5.02 -5.99
N LEU A 377 -10.44 -5.10 -5.01
CA LEU A 377 -10.77 -6.30 -4.24
C LEU A 377 -12.26 -6.54 -4.35
N VAL A 378 -12.66 -7.78 -4.52
CA VAL A 378 -14.06 -8.19 -4.63
C VAL A 378 -14.24 -9.51 -3.90
N GLY A 379 -15.29 -9.61 -3.08
CA GLY A 379 -15.74 -10.91 -2.61
C GLY A 379 -16.62 -11.58 -3.67
N ILE A 380 -16.38 -12.85 -3.88
CA ILE A 380 -17.04 -13.69 -4.88
C ILE A 380 -17.56 -14.96 -4.22
N ASP A 381 -18.55 -15.59 -4.82
CA ASP A 381 -19.00 -16.91 -4.37
C ASP A 381 -17.81 -17.90 -4.37
N PRO A 382 -17.42 -18.47 -3.19
CA PRO A 382 -16.25 -19.33 -3.06
C PRO A 382 -16.35 -20.63 -3.86
N ASP A 383 -17.57 -21.05 -4.23
CA ASP A 383 -17.80 -22.25 -5.04
C ASP A 383 -17.63 -21.97 -6.55
N THR A 384 -17.41 -20.70 -6.94
CA THR A 384 -17.24 -20.32 -8.35
C THR A 384 -15.93 -20.88 -8.93
N PRO A 385 -15.99 -21.69 -9.99
CA PRO A 385 -14.78 -22.18 -10.65
C PRO A 385 -13.98 -21.03 -11.28
N VAL A 386 -12.65 -21.06 -11.14
CA VAL A 386 -11.74 -20.06 -11.73
C VAL A 386 -11.96 -19.87 -13.24
N SER A 387 -12.33 -20.93 -13.96
CA SER A 387 -12.64 -20.85 -15.40
C SER A 387 -13.84 -19.97 -15.72
N GLU A 388 -14.84 -19.90 -14.83
CA GLU A 388 -16.02 -19.06 -15.00
C GLU A 388 -15.70 -17.59 -14.73
N LEU A 389 -14.89 -17.32 -13.68
CA LEU A 389 -14.37 -15.97 -13.39
C LEU A 389 -13.63 -15.40 -14.61
N VAL A 390 -12.80 -16.21 -15.27
CA VAL A 390 -12.07 -15.82 -16.47
C VAL A 390 -13.00 -15.55 -17.64
N ALA A 391 -14.00 -16.39 -17.85
CA ALA A 391 -14.95 -16.22 -18.94
C ALA A 391 -15.71 -14.90 -18.82
N ALA A 392 -16.14 -14.54 -17.60
CA ALA A 392 -16.82 -13.27 -17.31
C ALA A 392 -15.96 -12.05 -17.66
N ILE A 393 -14.71 -12.02 -17.19
CA ILE A 393 -13.80 -10.89 -17.43
C ILE A 393 -13.50 -10.72 -18.93
N ARG A 394 -13.38 -11.83 -19.68
CA ARG A 394 -13.11 -11.78 -21.12
C ARG A 394 -14.33 -11.40 -21.96
N GLY A 395 -15.54 -11.78 -21.53
CA GLY A 395 -16.78 -11.57 -22.29
C GLY A 395 -17.12 -10.10 -22.57
N ARG A 396 -16.50 -9.15 -21.86
CA ARG A 396 -16.65 -7.69 -22.06
C ARG A 396 -15.51 -7.01 -22.81
N SER A 397 -14.40 -7.70 -23.07
CA SER A 397 -13.27 -7.15 -23.84
C SER A 397 -13.44 -7.29 -25.37
N ALA A 398 -14.58 -7.81 -25.83
CA ALA A 398 -15.01 -7.90 -27.23
C ALA A 398 -16.22 -6.99 -27.46
#